data_AF-A0AA87IHX3-F1
#
_entry.id   AF-A0AA87IHX3-F1
#
_cell.length_a   1.000
_cell.length_b   1.000
_cell.length_c   1.000
_cell.angle_alpha   90.00
_cell.angle_beta   90.00
_cell.angle_gamma   90.00
#
_symmetry.space_group_name_H-M   'P 1'
#
loop_
_entity.id
_entity.type
_entity.pdbx_description
1 polymer ?
#
loop_
_entity_poly.entity_id
_entity_poly.type
_entity_poly.pdbx_seq_one_letter_code
_entity_poly.pdbx_strand_id
1 'polypeptide(L)'
;MWCRESRLEKVIQEIRLSAGTGELAAEFNLTETSDVEGYLLESDLQRIVEQAKLRSDFQPANVRLHVSSYIPNGSGNMPIGVCSADLADSLDVRECGAGFDKLTQLLSRFQSDNKGKDSR
;
A
#
# COMPACT_ATOMS: atom_id res chain seq x y z
N MET A 1 -3.57 8.34 11.25
CA MET A 1 -2.79 9.39 11.91
C MET A 1 -2.83 10.66 11.08
N TRP A 2 -2.64 11.81 11.70
CA TRP A 2 -2.44 13.08 11.01
C TRP A 2 -0.96 13.47 11.00
N CYS A 3 -0.51 14.03 9.89
CA CYS A 3 0.81 14.61 9.70
C CYS A 3 0.67 15.99 9.03
N ARG A 4 1.50 16.94 9.45
CA ARG A 4 1.60 18.22 8.75
C ARG A 4 2.13 17.98 7.34
N GLU A 5 1.49 18.59 6.35
CA GLU A 5 1.83 18.43 4.92
C GLU A 5 3.33 18.60 4.63
N SER A 6 3.97 19.61 5.23
CA SER A 6 5.42 19.86 5.11
C SER A 6 6.33 18.74 5.65
N ARG A 7 5.76 17.67 6.20
CA ARG A 7 6.45 16.50 6.75
C ARG A 7 5.97 15.18 6.13
N LEU A 8 4.99 15.20 5.22
CA LEU A 8 4.51 13.99 4.55
C LEU A 8 5.61 13.32 3.74
N GLU A 9 6.46 14.11 3.08
CA GLU A 9 7.62 13.59 2.34
C GLU A 9 8.54 12.72 3.20
N LYS A 10 8.71 13.06 4.49
CA LYS A 10 9.49 12.23 5.42
C LYS A 10 8.82 10.90 5.72
N VAL A 11 7.49 10.87 5.75
CA VAL A 11 6.74 9.63 5.94
C VAL A 11 6.90 8.75 4.70
N ILE A 12 6.72 9.34 3.51
CA ILE A 12 6.84 8.65 2.21
C ILE A 12 8.23 7.99 2.06
N GLN A 13 9.30 8.67 2.46
CA GLN A 13 10.67 8.15 2.37
C GLN A 13 10.97 6.97 3.31
N GLU A 14 10.14 6.77 4.33
CA GLU A 14 10.36 5.82 5.41
C GLU A 14 9.41 4.61 5.36
N ILE A 15 8.48 4.60 4.41
CA ILE A 15 7.48 3.53 4.25
C ILE A 15 7.52 2.95 2.85
N ARG A 16 6.98 1.74 2.69
CA ARG A 16 6.66 1.18 1.37
C ARG A 16 5.24 1.59 1.02
N LEU A 17 5.05 2.39 -0.03
CA LEU A 17 3.73 2.87 -0.40
C LEU A 17 2.77 1.73 -0.75
N SER A 18 1.52 1.86 -0.30
CA SER A 18 0.41 0.97 -0.61
C SER A 18 -0.30 1.37 -1.91
N ALA A 19 -1.37 0.63 -2.25
CA ALA A 19 -2.24 0.98 -3.38
C ALA A 19 -3.12 2.22 -3.15
N GLY A 20 -3.25 2.71 -1.91
CA GLY A 20 -4.02 3.93 -1.62
C GLY A 20 -3.29 5.22 -1.97
N THR A 21 -2.02 5.17 -2.39
CA THR A 21 -1.17 6.36 -2.50
C THR A 21 -0.46 6.49 -3.85
N GLY A 22 -0.55 7.69 -4.41
CA GLY A 22 0.15 8.10 -5.63
C GLY A 22 -0.24 7.28 -6.85
N GLU A 23 0.73 7.06 -7.75
CA GLU A 23 0.53 6.37 -9.03
C GLU A 23 0.01 4.93 -8.88
N LEU A 24 0.22 4.28 -7.72
CA LEU A 24 -0.27 2.93 -7.49
C LEU A 24 -1.80 2.88 -7.43
N ALA A 25 -2.48 3.94 -6.98
CA ALA A 25 -3.94 4.01 -6.97
C ALA A 25 -4.53 3.85 -8.38
N ALA A 26 -3.87 4.44 -9.38
CA ALA A 26 -4.28 4.32 -10.77
C ALA A 26 -4.15 2.87 -11.28
N GLU A 27 -3.15 2.11 -10.82
CA GLU A 27 -3.02 0.69 -11.19
C GLU A 27 -4.22 -0.14 -10.72
N PHE A 28 -4.88 0.26 -9.65
CA PHE A 28 -6.06 -0.39 -9.07
C PHE A 28 -7.38 0.24 -9.52
N ASN A 29 -7.36 1.23 -10.43
CA ASN A 29 -8.53 2.03 -10.81
C ASN A 29 -9.21 2.72 -9.62
N LEU A 30 -8.44 3.07 -8.59
CA LEU A 30 -8.90 3.84 -7.45
C LEU A 30 -8.67 5.34 -7.71
N THR A 31 -9.47 6.17 -7.05
CA THR A 31 -9.24 7.62 -7.07
C THR A 31 -7.99 7.94 -6.25
N GLU A 32 -7.04 8.63 -6.87
CA GLU A 32 -5.85 9.12 -6.17
C GLU A 32 -6.27 10.05 -5.03
N THR A 33 -5.64 9.87 -3.86
CA THR A 33 -5.85 10.71 -2.69
C THR A 33 -4.54 11.38 -2.30
N SER A 34 -4.64 12.53 -1.62
CA SER A 34 -3.49 13.16 -0.97
C SER A 34 -3.05 12.44 0.31
N ASP A 35 -3.77 11.40 0.72
CA ASP A 35 -3.47 10.65 1.93
C ASP A 35 -2.32 9.69 1.67
N VAL A 36 -1.43 9.59 2.66
CA VAL A 36 -0.26 8.71 2.59
C VAL A 36 -0.58 7.42 3.31
N GLU A 37 -0.57 6.33 2.57
CA GLU A 37 -0.80 5.00 3.05
C GLU A 37 0.35 4.08 2.65
N GLY A 38 0.89 3.35 3.62
CA GLY A 38 1.95 2.39 3.33
C GLY A 38 2.33 1.53 4.52
N TYR A 39 3.36 0.72 4.31
CA TYR A 39 3.80 -0.33 5.21
C TYR A 39 5.14 0.04 5.81
N LEU A 40 5.32 -0.30 7.07
CA LEU A 40 6.58 -0.17 7.80
C LEU A 40 6.78 -1.36 8.73
N LEU A 41 8.03 -1.58 9.13
CA LEU A 41 8.33 -2.54 10.18
C LEU A 41 7.90 -1.99 11.53
N GLU A 42 7.46 -2.87 12.43
CA GLU A 42 7.11 -2.50 13.81
C GLU A 42 8.24 -1.75 14.52
N SER A 43 9.49 -2.18 14.29
CA SER A 43 10.69 -1.53 14.83
C SER A 43 10.87 -0.08 14.42
N ASP A 44 10.29 0.34 13.29
CA ASP A 44 10.43 1.70 12.75
C ASP A 44 9.29 2.64 13.17
N LEU A 45 8.19 2.11 13.70
CA LEU A 45 6.98 2.89 13.98
C LEU A 45 7.25 4.06 14.93
N GLN A 46 7.89 3.80 16.07
CA GLN A 46 8.15 4.85 17.05
C GLN A 46 9.02 5.97 16.46
N ARG A 47 10.07 5.59 15.72
CA ARG A 47 11.00 6.53 15.08
C ARG A 47 10.26 7.43 14.08
N ILE A 48 9.42 6.86 13.22
CA ILE A 48 8.66 7.63 12.21
C ILE A 48 7.64 8.56 12.90
N VAL A 49 6.92 8.07 13.91
CA VAL A 49 5.98 8.89 14.71
C VAL A 49 6.70 10.10 15.29
N GLU A 50 7.88 9.92 15.88
CA GLU A 50 8.65 10.99 16.51
C GLU A 50 9.27 11.97 15.50
N GLN A 51 9.77 11.48 14.36
CA GLN A 51 10.45 12.31 13.36
C GLN A 51 9.47 13.12 12.50
N ALA A 52 8.35 12.52 12.10
CA ALA A 52 7.30 13.20 11.34
C ALA A 52 6.32 13.96 12.26
N LYS A 53 6.34 13.70 13.58
CA LYS A 53 5.35 14.18 14.56
C LYS A 53 3.93 13.76 14.19
N LEU A 54 3.77 12.46 13.92
CA LEU A 54 2.46 11.88 13.64
C LEU A 54 1.57 11.99 14.87
N ARG A 55 0.31 12.33 14.65
CA ARG A 55 -0.70 12.48 15.70
C ARG A 55 -1.83 11.49 15.50
N SER A 56 -2.13 10.69 16.51
CA SER A 56 -3.30 9.79 16.52
C SER A 56 -4.56 10.46 17.06
N ASP A 57 -4.41 11.60 17.74
CA ASP A 57 -5.46 12.34 18.44
C ASP A 57 -6.07 13.48 17.61
N PHE A 58 -5.76 13.55 16.31
CA PHE A 58 -6.23 14.60 15.41
C PHE A 58 -6.97 14.01 14.20
N GLN A 59 -8.08 14.65 13.81
CA GLN A 59 -8.90 14.31 12.65
C GLN A 59 -9.09 15.57 11.76
N PRO A 60 -9.17 15.41 10.43
CA PRO A 60 -9.08 14.16 9.69
C PRO A 60 -7.66 13.57 9.70
N ALA A 61 -7.55 12.24 9.66
CA ALA A 61 -6.29 11.56 9.40
C ALA A 61 -5.92 11.68 7.91
N ASN A 62 -4.62 11.83 7.63
CA ASN A 62 -4.06 11.85 6.27
C ASN A 62 -2.87 10.89 6.10
N VAL A 63 -2.61 10.04 7.11
CA VAL A 63 -1.58 9.01 7.11
C VAL A 63 -2.17 7.70 7.65
N ARG A 64 -2.11 6.62 6.88
CA ARG A 64 -2.50 5.25 7.29
C ARG A 64 -1.26 4.35 7.22
N LEU A 65 -0.90 3.73 8.33
CA LEU A 65 0.32 2.93 8.45
C LEU A 65 -0.03 1.48 8.75
N HIS A 66 0.37 0.59 7.87
CA HIS A 66 0.29 -0.86 8.05
C HIS A 66 1.57 -1.37 8.70
N VAL A 67 1.47 -1.64 10.00
CA VAL A 67 2.59 -2.14 10.79
C VAL A 67 2.72 -3.64 10.55
N SER A 68 3.88 -4.07 10.05
CA SER A 68 4.15 -5.48 9.75
C SER A 68 5.41 -5.96 10.45
N SER A 69 5.47 -7.26 10.76
CA SER A 69 6.70 -7.92 11.22
C SER A 69 7.67 -8.21 10.06
N TYR A 70 7.20 -8.08 8.81
CA TYR A 70 7.99 -8.37 7.62
C TYR A 70 7.60 -7.46 6.45
N ILE A 71 8.60 -6.94 5.75
CA ILE A 71 8.45 -6.25 4.48
C ILE A 71 9.32 -6.96 3.44
N PRO A 72 8.78 -7.34 2.27
CA PRO A 72 9.55 -7.94 1.21
C PRO A 72 10.71 -7.05 0.75
N ASN A 73 11.88 -7.66 0.55
CA ASN A 73 13.05 -6.96 0.02
C ASN A 73 12.73 -6.27 -1.32
N GLY A 74 13.23 -5.07 -1.50
CA GLY A 74 13.02 -4.24 -2.70
C GLY A 74 12.96 -2.76 -2.34
N SER A 75 12.93 -1.92 -3.37
CA SER A 75 12.73 -0.46 -3.25
C SER A 75 11.39 -0.05 -3.87
N GLY A 76 10.90 1.13 -3.51
CA GLY A 76 9.67 1.71 -4.06
C GLY A 76 8.40 1.15 -3.43
N ASN A 77 7.35 1.00 -4.23
CA ASN A 77 6.02 0.59 -3.76
C ASN A 77 6.01 -0.85 -3.23
N MET A 78 5.01 -1.21 -2.43
CA MET A 78 4.79 -2.60 -2.08
C MET A 78 4.48 -3.45 -3.32
N PRO A 79 4.85 -4.74 -3.34
CA PRO A 79 4.54 -5.60 -4.46
C PRO A 79 3.04 -5.62 -4.75
N ILE A 80 2.67 -5.51 -6.02
CA ILE A 80 1.27 -5.40 -6.46
C ILE A 80 0.38 -6.52 -5.90
N GLY A 81 0.90 -7.74 -5.78
CA GLY A 81 0.15 -8.87 -5.19
C GLY A 81 -0.17 -8.68 -3.70
N VAL A 82 0.73 -8.04 -2.94
CA VAL A 82 0.48 -7.71 -1.52
C VAL A 82 -0.57 -6.62 -1.43
N CYS A 83 -0.42 -5.54 -2.19
CA CYS A 83 -1.42 -4.47 -2.22
C CYS A 83 -2.80 -4.98 -2.68
N SER A 84 -2.85 -5.93 -3.61
CA SER A 84 -4.12 -6.52 -4.06
C SER A 84 -4.80 -7.33 -2.96
N ALA A 85 -4.03 -8.08 -2.17
CA ALA A 85 -4.55 -8.84 -1.05
C ALA A 85 -5.05 -7.94 0.09
N ASP A 86 -4.29 -6.88 0.41
CA ASP A 86 -4.67 -5.89 1.42
C ASP A 86 -5.96 -5.15 1.03
N LEU A 87 -6.05 -4.69 -0.22
CA LEU A 87 -7.27 -4.07 -0.74
C LEU A 87 -8.46 -5.05 -0.71
N ALA A 88 -8.26 -6.31 -1.07
CA ALA A 88 -9.32 -7.32 -1.06
C ALA A 88 -9.89 -7.59 0.35
N ASP A 89 -9.11 -7.35 1.40
CA ASP A 89 -9.52 -7.46 2.81
C ASP A 89 -10.13 -6.15 3.36
N SER A 90 -10.15 -5.07 2.57
CA SER A 90 -10.72 -3.80 2.97
C SER A 90 -12.24 -3.87 3.19
N LEU A 91 -12.72 -3.12 4.17
CA LEU A 91 -14.16 -2.92 4.41
C LEU A 91 -14.78 -1.90 3.44
N ASP A 92 -13.98 -1.09 2.74
CA ASP A 92 -14.48 -0.26 1.65
C ASP A 92 -14.73 -1.16 0.43
N VAL A 93 -15.98 -1.25 0.01
CA VAL A 93 -16.41 -2.12 -1.10
C VAL A 93 -15.70 -1.82 -2.42
N ARG A 94 -15.23 -0.58 -2.63
CA ARG A 94 -14.49 -0.18 -3.84
C ARG A 94 -13.05 -0.67 -3.77
N GLU A 95 -12.40 -0.53 -2.62
CA GLU A 95 -11.06 -1.09 -2.38
C GLU A 95 -11.10 -2.62 -2.50
N CYS A 96 -12.07 -3.25 -1.83
CA CYS A 96 -12.29 -4.70 -1.87
C CYS A 96 -12.45 -5.22 -3.32
N GLY A 97 -13.33 -4.58 -4.10
CA GLY A 97 -13.53 -4.91 -5.51
C GLY A 97 -12.25 -4.75 -6.33
N ALA A 98 -11.54 -3.63 -6.19
CA ALA A 98 -10.29 -3.38 -6.90
C ALA A 98 -9.20 -4.41 -6.57
N GLY A 99 -9.11 -4.83 -5.31
CA GLY A 99 -8.23 -5.91 -4.86
C GLY A 99 -8.53 -7.24 -5.54
N PHE A 100 -9.79 -7.68 -5.52
CA PHE A 100 -10.23 -8.92 -6.17
C PHE A 100 -10.02 -8.91 -7.69
N ASP A 101 -10.33 -7.80 -8.35
CA ASP A 101 -10.13 -7.63 -9.79
C ASP A 101 -8.65 -7.77 -10.14
N LYS A 102 -7.77 -7.14 -9.35
CA LYS A 102 -6.32 -7.22 -9.59
C LYS A 102 -5.77 -8.62 -9.32
N LEU A 103 -6.20 -9.27 -8.23
CA LEU A 103 -5.82 -10.67 -7.95
C LEU A 103 -6.23 -11.59 -9.11
N THR A 104 -7.44 -11.42 -9.63
CA THR A 104 -7.95 -12.19 -10.77
C THR A 104 -7.09 -11.98 -12.02
N GLN A 105 -6.71 -10.72 -12.32
CA GLN A 105 -5.81 -10.40 -13.43
C GLN A 105 -4.43 -11.05 -13.25
N LEU A 106 -3.82 -10.92 -12.06
CA LEU A 106 -2.51 -11.47 -11.75
C LEU A 106 -2.48 -13.00 -11.88
N LEU A 107 -3.50 -13.69 -11.36
CA LEU A 107 -3.63 -15.14 -11.45
C LEU A 107 -3.84 -15.60 -12.89
N SER A 108 -4.69 -14.90 -13.65
CA SER A 108 -4.95 -15.22 -15.06
C SER A 108 -3.68 -15.09 -15.91
N ARG A 109 -2.88 -14.05 -15.66
CA ARG A 109 -1.57 -13.85 -16.30
C ARG A 109 -0.60 -14.96 -15.94
N PHE A 110 -0.46 -15.27 -14.65
CA PHE A 110 0.43 -16.36 -14.19
C PHE A 110 0.06 -17.70 -14.83
N GLN A 111 -1.22 -18.05 -14.91
CA GLN A 111 -1.66 -19.28 -15.55
C GLN A 111 -1.34 -19.32 -17.04
N SER A 112 -1.52 -18.19 -17.74
CA SER A 112 -1.22 -18.07 -19.17
C SER A 112 0.28 -18.21 -19.46
N ASP A 113 1.12 -17.56 -18.64
CA ASP A 113 2.59 -17.61 -18.76
C ASP A 113 3.14 -19.03 -18.51
N ASN A 114 2.46 -19.83 -17.69
CA ASN A 114 2.87 -21.21 -17.40
C ASN A 114 2.32 -22.24 -18.40
N LYS A 115 1.11 -22.04 -18.95
CA LYS A 115 0.60 -22.91 -20.05
C LYS A 115 1.52 -22.92 -21.27
N GLY A 116 2.20 -21.82 -21.55
CA GLY A 116 3.19 -21.73 -22.64
C GLY A 116 4.52 -22.44 -22.37
N LYS A 117 4.80 -22.85 -21.13
CA LYS A 117 6.03 -23.55 -20.72
C LYS A 117 5.88 -25.07 -20.69
N ASP A 118 4.68 -25.59 -20.41
CA ASP A 118 4.40 -27.03 -20.41
C ASP A 118 4.23 -27.63 -21.82
N SER A 119 4.27 -26.78 -22.86
CA SER A 119 4.12 -27.17 -24.28
C SER A 119 5.45 -27.29 -25.04
N ARG A 120 6.60 -27.36 -24.35
CA ARG A 120 7.94 -27.52 -24.94
C ARG A 120 8.68 -28.72 -24.39
#